data_AF-A0A316H343-F1
#
_entry.id   AF-A0A316H343-F1
#
_cell.length_a   1.000
_cell.length_b   1.000
_cell.length_c   1.000
_cell.angle_alpha   90.00
_cell.angle_beta   90.00
_cell.angle_gamma   90.00
#
_symmetry.space_group_name_H-M   'P 1'
#
loop_
_entity.id
_entity.type
_entity.pdbx_description
1 polymer ?
#
loop_
_entity_poly.entity_id
_entity_poly.type
_entity_poly.pdbx_seq_one_letter_code
_entity_poly.pdbx_strand_id
1 'polypeptide(L)'
;MAGVTPLIVTAFEKYKNVIFNVNVDLNFWTSFIDKNIDSYQYTNGIPNDIYDAIFGVYDWDVSSGTGYLKSNILGRTILKSDLKRERQDFFSWVRNLAVLKSYNALELFLHQAIWIAYFPSEKNPIISKKAADNLQNKIKEFLVLAGLPTDTKNNRHIMVLLRCKALGYSIFLDSPMNVDLITTWANFFEMFSVLRNVIAHQGTVINNDTLNEIQSKSKDIFKRHFDVVSDQFKEKNLKPKEADFDNFINIVNTFALNSVKIALGECDFKFLNMY
;
A
#
# COMPACT_ATOMS: atom_id res chain seq x y z
N MET A 1 28.34 20.06 -0.13
CA MET A 1 27.43 19.25 -0.97
C MET A 1 27.94 17.82 -1.25
N ALA A 2 29.25 17.52 -1.18
CA ALA A 2 29.80 16.19 -1.53
C ALA A 2 29.34 14.98 -0.66
N GLY A 3 28.69 15.20 0.49
CA GLY A 3 28.18 14.13 1.38
C GLY A 3 26.68 13.83 1.26
N VAL A 4 25.91 14.67 0.54
CA VAL A 4 24.45 14.56 0.44
C VAL A 4 24.03 13.53 -0.61
N THR A 5 24.70 13.55 -1.77
CA THR A 5 24.42 12.67 -2.92
C THR A 5 24.56 11.17 -2.61
N PRO A 6 25.60 10.69 -1.89
CA PRO A 6 25.72 9.26 -1.58
C PRO A 6 24.58 8.73 -0.70
N LEU A 7 24.10 9.55 0.24
CA LEU A 7 23.06 9.15 1.20
C LEU A 7 21.69 9.03 0.54
N ILE A 8 21.33 9.99 -0.31
CA ILE A 8 20.04 9.96 -1.00
C ILE A 8 19.98 8.85 -2.05
N VAL A 9 21.07 8.60 -2.77
CA VAL A 9 21.17 7.45 -3.70
C VAL A 9 20.96 6.14 -2.96
N THR A 10 21.57 5.97 -1.78
CA THR A 10 21.37 4.77 -0.95
C THR A 10 19.91 4.61 -0.50
N ALA A 11 19.25 5.72 -0.13
CA ALA A 11 17.83 5.72 0.24
C ALA A 11 16.94 5.34 -0.96
N PHE A 12 17.26 5.90 -2.14
CA PHE A 12 16.56 5.62 -3.38
C PHE A 12 16.71 4.16 -3.82
N GLU A 13 17.90 3.57 -3.73
CA GLU A 13 18.11 2.15 -4.05
C GLU A 13 17.25 1.23 -3.18
N LYS A 14 17.11 1.54 -1.88
CA LYS A 14 16.22 0.79 -0.98
C LYS A 14 14.76 0.91 -1.38
N TYR A 15 14.31 2.13 -1.68
CA TYR A 15 12.95 2.38 -2.18
C TYR A 15 12.69 1.62 -3.49
N LYS A 16 13.59 1.78 -4.47
CA LYS A 16 13.52 1.15 -5.79
C LYS A 16 13.44 -0.37 -5.68
N ASN A 17 14.29 -1.00 -4.87
CA ASN A 17 14.27 -2.46 -4.69
C ASN A 17 12.94 -2.95 -4.11
N VAL A 18 12.33 -2.19 -3.19
CA VAL A 18 11.03 -2.55 -2.62
C VAL A 18 9.91 -2.46 -3.66
N ILE A 19 9.87 -1.38 -4.44
CA ILE A 19 8.81 -1.15 -5.45
C ILE A 19 8.99 -2.04 -6.69
N PHE A 20 10.22 -2.24 -7.17
CA PHE A 20 10.49 -3.04 -8.35
C PHE A 20 10.09 -4.51 -8.15
N ASN A 21 10.43 -5.08 -6.99
CA ASN A 21 10.06 -6.44 -6.65
C ASN A 21 8.54 -6.63 -6.58
N VAL A 22 7.78 -5.62 -6.13
CA VAL A 22 6.31 -5.69 -6.12
C VAL A 22 5.74 -5.96 -7.52
N ASN A 23 6.19 -5.23 -8.53
CA ASN A 23 5.64 -5.36 -9.88
C ASN A 23 6.09 -6.68 -10.55
N VAL A 24 7.41 -6.95 -10.53
CA VAL A 24 7.97 -8.15 -11.17
C VAL A 24 7.41 -9.43 -10.56
N ASP A 25 7.35 -9.51 -9.23
CA ASP A 25 6.85 -10.70 -8.54
C ASP A 25 5.36 -10.91 -8.85
N LEU A 26 4.55 -9.85 -8.79
CA LEU A 26 3.12 -9.95 -9.08
C LEU A 26 2.85 -10.45 -10.50
N ASN A 27 3.54 -9.91 -11.50
CA ASN A 27 3.35 -10.31 -12.89
C ASN A 27 3.82 -11.75 -13.15
N PHE A 28 4.97 -12.14 -12.59
CA PHE A 28 5.45 -13.51 -12.67
C PHE A 28 4.46 -14.51 -12.05
N TRP A 29 4.06 -14.29 -10.80
CA TRP A 29 3.18 -15.20 -10.08
C TRP A 29 1.79 -15.27 -10.71
N THR A 30 1.26 -14.14 -11.17
CA THR A 30 -0.05 -14.08 -11.85
C THR A 30 -0.03 -14.95 -13.11
N SER A 31 0.97 -14.76 -13.98
CA SER A 31 1.13 -15.55 -15.21
C SER A 31 1.36 -17.03 -14.95
N PHE A 32 2.19 -17.36 -13.95
CA PHE A 32 2.45 -18.74 -13.54
C PHE A 32 1.16 -19.44 -13.08
N ILE A 33 0.38 -18.81 -12.19
CA ILE A 33 -0.87 -19.38 -11.68
C ILE A 33 -1.92 -19.52 -12.80
N ASP A 34 -2.02 -18.55 -13.72
CA ASP A 34 -2.93 -18.65 -14.87
C ASP A 34 -2.64 -19.89 -15.71
N LYS A 35 -1.38 -20.06 -16.09
CA LYS A 35 -0.96 -21.20 -16.90
C LYS A 35 -1.24 -22.53 -16.19
N ASN A 36 -1.05 -22.59 -14.87
CA ASN A 36 -1.35 -23.79 -14.10
C ASN A 36 -2.85 -24.06 -14.01
N ILE A 37 -3.69 -23.04 -13.80
CA ILE A 37 -5.16 -23.19 -13.79
C ILE A 37 -5.62 -23.68 -15.16
N ASP A 38 -5.18 -23.06 -16.25
CA ASP A 38 -5.60 -23.42 -17.60
C ASP A 38 -5.17 -24.85 -17.94
N SER A 39 -3.92 -25.22 -17.61
CA SER A 39 -3.43 -26.59 -17.78
C SER A 39 -4.23 -27.60 -16.96
N TYR A 40 -4.54 -27.30 -15.70
CA TYR A 40 -5.34 -28.17 -14.84
C TYR A 40 -6.76 -28.33 -15.37
N GLN A 41 -7.35 -27.24 -15.87
CA GLN A 41 -8.71 -27.24 -16.39
C GLN A 41 -8.82 -28.00 -17.72
N TYR A 42 -7.79 -27.97 -18.56
CA TYR A 42 -7.74 -28.72 -19.81
C TYR A 42 -7.59 -30.24 -19.59
N THR A 43 -6.77 -30.65 -18.61
CA THR A 43 -6.46 -32.09 -18.39
C THR A 43 -7.54 -32.85 -17.63
N ASN A 44 -8.38 -32.18 -16.83
CA ASN A 44 -9.37 -32.84 -15.97
C ASN A 44 -10.81 -32.51 -16.42
N GLY A 45 -11.47 -33.37 -17.20
CA GLY A 45 -12.72 -33.07 -17.91
C GLY A 45 -14.04 -32.97 -17.10
N ILE A 46 -14.04 -33.18 -15.78
CA ILE A 46 -15.26 -33.28 -14.94
C ILE A 46 -15.15 -32.29 -13.76
N PRO A 47 -16.26 -31.79 -13.16
CA PRO A 47 -16.18 -31.04 -11.91
C PRO A 47 -15.74 -32.01 -10.81
N ASN A 48 -14.45 -32.01 -10.50
CA ASN A 48 -13.94 -32.64 -9.30
C ASN A 48 -13.78 -31.53 -8.25
N ASP A 49 -14.27 -31.80 -7.04
CA ASP A 49 -13.91 -31.02 -5.87
C ASP A 49 -12.39 -31.01 -5.77
N ILE A 50 -11.80 -29.80 -5.73
CA ILE A 50 -10.34 -29.64 -5.67
C ILE A 50 -9.89 -29.65 -4.20
N TYR A 51 -10.73 -29.10 -3.34
CA TYR A 51 -10.43 -28.95 -1.93
C TYR A 51 -11.73 -28.85 -1.12
N ASP A 52 -11.79 -29.59 -0.02
CA ASP A 52 -12.84 -29.50 0.98
C ASP A 52 -12.23 -29.29 2.37
N ALA A 53 -12.76 -28.31 3.10
CA ALA A 53 -12.46 -28.09 4.50
C ALA A 53 -13.74 -28.00 5.33
N ILE A 54 -13.80 -28.77 6.40
CA ILE A 54 -14.92 -28.81 7.34
C ILE A 54 -14.36 -28.65 8.75
N PHE A 55 -15.01 -27.84 9.57
CA PHE A 55 -14.68 -27.76 11.00
C PHE A 55 -15.34 -28.91 11.74
N GLY A 56 -14.54 -29.75 12.41
CA GLY A 56 -15.02 -30.88 13.20
C GLY A 56 -14.45 -30.88 14.62
N VAL A 57 -15.27 -31.24 15.59
CA VAL A 57 -14.88 -31.45 16.99
C VAL A 57 -15.40 -32.80 17.47
N TYR A 58 -14.62 -33.52 18.27
CA TYR A 58 -15.13 -34.68 18.98
C TYR A 58 -15.98 -34.20 20.16
N ASP A 59 -17.27 -34.46 20.09
CA ASP A 59 -18.18 -34.30 21.22
C ASP A 59 -17.98 -35.49 22.16
N TRP A 60 -17.35 -35.23 23.30
CA TRP A 60 -16.98 -36.24 24.27
C TRP A 60 -18.02 -36.33 25.37
N ASP A 61 -18.72 -37.46 25.44
CA ASP A 61 -19.64 -37.75 26.52
C ASP A 61 -18.89 -38.36 27.70
N VAL A 62 -18.78 -37.58 28.77
CA VAL A 62 -18.10 -37.95 30.02
C VAL A 62 -18.74 -39.19 30.66
N SER A 63 -20.06 -39.37 30.50
CA SER A 63 -20.80 -40.45 31.15
C SER A 63 -20.62 -41.80 30.49
N SER A 64 -20.53 -41.84 29.15
CA SER A 64 -20.24 -43.06 28.38
C SER A 64 -18.75 -43.30 28.14
N GLY A 65 -17.89 -42.30 28.36
CA GLY A 65 -16.46 -42.38 28.06
C GLY A 65 -16.17 -42.51 26.56
N THR A 66 -17.09 -42.03 25.72
CA THR A 66 -16.99 -42.11 24.25
C THR A 66 -17.11 -40.74 23.61
N GLY A 67 -16.47 -40.56 22.46
CA GLY A 67 -16.54 -39.32 21.68
C GLY A 67 -17.02 -39.56 20.26
N TYR A 68 -17.90 -38.69 19.77
CA TYR A 68 -18.39 -38.71 18.39
C TYR A 68 -17.95 -37.45 17.65
N LEU A 69 -17.51 -37.60 16.40
CA LEU A 69 -17.17 -36.45 15.57
C LEU A 69 -18.43 -35.67 15.20
N LYS A 70 -18.51 -34.41 15.61
CA LYS A 70 -19.51 -33.44 15.15
C LYS A 70 -18.85 -32.45 14.20
N SER A 71 -19.43 -32.27 13.03
CA SER A 71 -19.00 -31.26 12.06
C SER A 71 -19.93 -30.06 12.04
N ASN A 72 -19.37 -28.89 11.71
CA ASN A 72 -20.15 -27.73 11.36
C ASN A 72 -20.85 -27.96 10.00
N ILE A 73 -22.08 -27.49 9.84
CA ILE A 73 -22.81 -27.53 8.56
C ILE A 73 -22.16 -26.65 7.49
N LEU A 74 -21.38 -25.65 7.91
CA LEU A 74 -20.59 -24.81 7.02
C LEU A 74 -19.26 -25.49 6.74
N GLY A 75 -19.08 -25.92 5.50
CA GLY A 75 -17.80 -26.31 4.92
C GLY A 75 -17.36 -25.30 3.85
N ARG A 76 -16.07 -25.33 3.51
CA ARG A 76 -15.53 -24.63 2.35
C ARG A 76 -15.12 -25.66 1.31
N THR A 77 -15.83 -25.66 0.20
CA THR A 77 -15.52 -26.44 -1.00
C THR A 77 -14.98 -25.51 -2.07
N ILE A 78 -13.86 -25.86 -2.69
CA ILE A 78 -13.35 -25.20 -3.89
C ILE A 78 -13.56 -26.16 -5.05
N LEU A 79 -14.44 -25.78 -5.96
CA LEU A 79 -14.66 -26.52 -7.19
C LEU A 79 -13.66 -26.08 -8.26
N LYS A 80 -13.48 -26.92 -9.27
CA LYS A 80 -12.76 -26.55 -10.49
C LYS A 80 -13.28 -25.25 -11.13
N SER A 81 -14.58 -25.00 -11.07
CA SER A 81 -15.20 -23.76 -11.56
C SER A 81 -14.82 -22.52 -10.73
N ASP A 82 -14.41 -22.70 -9.48
CA ASP A 82 -14.07 -21.59 -8.57
C ASP A 82 -12.62 -21.11 -8.74
N LEU A 83 -11.74 -21.89 -9.39
CA LEU A 83 -10.30 -21.59 -9.47
C LEU A 83 -9.98 -20.17 -9.95
N LYS A 84 -10.70 -19.65 -10.94
CA LYS A 84 -10.49 -18.29 -11.44
C LYS A 84 -10.90 -17.23 -10.40
N ARG A 85 -11.97 -17.47 -9.62
CA ARG A 85 -12.37 -16.61 -8.50
C ARG A 85 -11.33 -16.64 -7.37
N GLU A 86 -10.93 -17.84 -6.94
CA GLU A 86 -9.94 -18.01 -5.87
C GLU A 86 -8.58 -17.36 -6.25
N ARG A 87 -8.16 -17.48 -7.53
CA ARG A 87 -7.01 -16.73 -8.07
C ARG A 87 -7.19 -15.22 -7.89
N GLN A 88 -8.31 -14.69 -8.35
CA GLN A 88 -8.56 -13.25 -8.29
C GLN A 88 -8.54 -12.73 -6.85
N ASP A 89 -9.09 -13.49 -5.91
CA ASP A 89 -9.14 -13.10 -4.50
C ASP A 89 -7.76 -13.22 -3.84
N PHE A 90 -6.99 -14.26 -4.18
CA PHE A 90 -5.59 -14.38 -3.76
C PHE A 90 -4.75 -13.19 -4.23
N PHE A 91 -4.76 -12.88 -5.54
CA PHE A 91 -3.97 -11.76 -6.06
C PHE A 91 -4.52 -10.39 -5.66
N SER A 92 -5.81 -10.26 -5.36
CA SER A 92 -6.35 -9.06 -4.72
C SER A 92 -5.68 -8.82 -3.36
N TRP A 93 -5.55 -9.86 -2.54
CA TRP A 93 -4.82 -9.80 -1.27
C TRP A 93 -3.35 -9.43 -1.45
N VAL A 94 -2.65 -10.06 -2.39
CA VAL A 94 -1.24 -9.73 -2.66
C VAL A 94 -1.09 -8.29 -3.13
N ARG A 95 -1.98 -7.79 -3.99
CA ARG A 95 -1.98 -6.39 -4.45
C ARG A 95 -2.27 -5.41 -3.31
N ASN A 96 -3.19 -5.73 -2.39
CA ASN A 96 -3.39 -4.92 -1.18
C ASN A 96 -2.10 -4.85 -0.34
N LEU A 97 -1.42 -5.98 -0.12
CA LEU A 97 -0.14 -5.99 0.59
C LEU A 97 0.94 -5.16 -0.16
N ALA A 98 0.92 -5.17 -1.49
CA ALA A 98 1.77 -4.32 -2.31
C ALA A 98 1.49 -2.82 -2.11
N VAL A 99 0.23 -2.40 -1.99
CA VAL A 99 -0.14 -1.01 -1.63
C VAL A 99 0.48 -0.63 -0.28
N LEU A 100 0.31 -1.47 0.75
CA LEU A 100 0.88 -1.25 2.08
C LEU A 100 2.42 -1.16 2.03
N LYS A 101 3.07 -2.11 1.37
CA LYS A 101 4.53 -2.17 1.22
C LYS A 101 5.06 -0.92 0.49
N SER A 102 4.35 -0.48 -0.55
CA SER A 102 4.71 0.72 -1.32
C SER A 102 4.57 2.00 -0.49
N TYR A 103 3.53 2.11 0.34
CA TYR A 103 3.35 3.25 1.24
C TYR A 103 4.49 3.32 2.25
N ASN A 104 4.82 2.20 2.89
CA ASN A 104 5.90 2.16 3.89
C ASN A 104 7.25 2.50 3.26
N ALA A 105 7.50 2.07 2.01
CA ALA A 105 8.71 2.43 1.28
C ALA A 105 8.76 3.94 0.96
N LEU A 106 7.66 4.50 0.46
CA LEU A 106 7.53 5.94 0.22
C LEU A 106 7.77 6.74 1.50
N GLU A 107 7.11 6.35 2.59
CA GLU A 107 7.23 7.00 3.89
C GLU A 107 8.68 7.00 4.35
N LEU A 108 9.37 5.85 4.30
CA LEU A 108 10.77 5.76 4.68
C LEU A 108 11.66 6.66 3.81
N PHE A 109 11.42 6.67 2.49
CA PHE A 109 12.19 7.47 1.56
C PHE A 109 12.01 8.98 1.82
N LEU A 110 10.78 9.43 2.09
CA LEU A 110 10.48 10.80 2.48
C LEU A 110 11.16 11.18 3.80
N HIS A 111 11.15 10.31 4.81
CA HIS A 111 11.85 10.56 6.08
C HIS A 111 13.36 10.71 5.90
N GLN A 112 13.96 9.85 5.07
CA GLN A 112 15.39 9.96 4.77
C GLN A 112 15.70 11.25 4.01
N ALA A 113 14.88 11.65 3.03
CA ALA A 113 15.05 12.90 2.32
C ALA A 113 14.91 14.12 3.25
N ILE A 114 13.90 14.14 4.12
CA ILE A 114 13.70 15.20 5.13
C ILE A 114 14.87 15.27 6.10
N TRP A 115 15.36 14.13 6.58
CA TRP A 115 16.53 14.07 7.44
C TRP A 115 17.76 14.67 6.74
N ILE A 116 18.04 14.25 5.52
CA ILE A 116 19.17 14.74 4.73
C ILE A 116 19.06 16.25 4.47
N ALA A 117 17.87 16.73 4.09
CA ALA A 117 17.65 18.12 3.67
C ALA A 117 17.57 19.10 4.83
N TYR A 118 16.90 18.73 5.93
CA TYR A 118 16.46 19.70 6.95
C TYR A 118 16.94 19.38 8.36
N PHE A 119 17.31 18.13 8.65
CA PHE A 119 17.76 17.71 9.98
C PHE A 119 19.06 16.88 9.93
N PRO A 120 20.11 17.31 9.20
CA PRO A 120 21.31 16.48 8.98
C PRO A 120 22.14 16.25 10.25
N SER A 121 21.93 17.05 11.29
CA SER A 121 22.57 16.87 12.60
C SER A 121 21.99 15.70 13.40
N GLU A 122 20.79 15.24 13.05
CA GLU A 122 20.15 14.10 13.72
C GLU A 122 20.74 12.77 13.23
N LYS A 123 20.50 11.69 13.99
CA LYS A 123 20.87 10.34 13.56
C LYS A 123 19.98 9.91 12.40
N ASN A 124 20.56 9.17 11.45
CA ASN A 124 19.82 8.62 10.32
C ASN A 124 18.62 7.78 10.81
N PRO A 125 17.38 8.10 10.38
CA PRO A 125 16.16 7.48 10.90
C PRO A 125 16.10 5.96 10.68
N ILE A 126 16.85 5.40 9.73
CA ILE A 126 16.83 3.95 9.44
C ILE A 126 17.65 3.11 10.42
N ILE A 127 18.51 3.73 11.24
CA ILE A 127 19.44 2.99 12.10
C ILE A 127 18.70 2.34 13.26
N SER A 128 17.64 2.98 13.77
CA SER A 128 16.85 2.44 14.88
C SER A 128 15.51 3.14 15.00
N LYS A 129 14.55 2.47 15.65
CA LYS A 129 13.27 3.09 16.03
C LYS A 129 13.47 4.42 16.78
N LYS A 130 14.42 4.47 17.72
CA LYS A 130 14.74 5.70 18.47
C LYS A 130 15.20 6.84 17.56
N ALA A 131 15.98 6.56 16.52
CA ALA A 131 16.39 7.58 15.56
C ALA A 131 15.21 8.09 14.72
N ALA A 132 14.32 7.20 14.29
CA ALA A 132 13.09 7.59 13.60
C ALA A 132 12.17 8.44 14.50
N ASP A 133 11.96 8.03 15.74
CA ASP A 133 11.14 8.78 16.72
C ASP A 133 11.73 10.16 17.01
N ASN A 134 13.06 10.28 17.11
CA ASN A 134 13.74 11.57 17.27
C ASN A 134 13.48 12.50 16.09
N LEU A 135 13.59 12.01 14.84
CA LEU A 135 13.29 12.80 13.66
C LEU A 135 11.82 13.27 13.67
N GLN A 136 10.88 12.39 14.01
CA GLN A 136 9.46 12.73 14.14
C GLN A 136 9.23 13.86 15.16
N ASN A 137 9.90 13.78 16.31
CA ASN A 137 9.80 14.81 17.33
C ASN A 137 10.39 16.14 16.85
N LYS A 138 11.51 16.12 16.12
CA LYS A 138 12.11 17.33 15.53
C LYS A 138 11.19 17.99 14.50
N ILE A 139 10.50 17.20 13.69
CA ILE A 139 9.48 17.71 12.76
C ILE A 139 8.35 18.40 13.54
N LYS A 140 7.82 17.74 14.58
CA LYS A 140 6.75 18.31 15.40
C LYS A 140 7.18 19.58 16.12
N GLU A 141 8.36 19.59 16.74
CA GLU A 141 8.95 20.77 17.39
C GLU A 141 9.02 21.95 16.42
N PHE A 142 9.51 21.71 15.20
CA PHE A 142 9.56 22.73 14.16
C PHE A 142 8.17 23.28 13.82
N LEU A 143 7.19 22.39 13.60
CA LEU A 143 5.82 22.79 13.26
C LEU A 143 5.15 23.60 14.37
N VAL A 144 5.33 23.21 15.64
CA VAL A 144 4.81 23.96 16.80
C VAL A 144 5.43 25.36 16.86
N LEU A 145 6.75 25.46 16.71
CA LEU A 145 7.45 26.76 16.71
C LEU A 145 7.00 27.67 15.56
N ALA A 146 6.61 27.07 14.43
CA ALA A 146 6.06 27.79 13.28
C ALA A 146 4.55 28.08 13.38
N GLY A 147 3.87 27.67 14.45
CA GLY A 147 2.42 27.83 14.61
C GLY A 147 1.60 26.97 13.64
N LEU A 148 2.15 25.85 13.16
CA LEU A 148 1.54 24.97 12.16
C LEU A 148 0.93 23.70 12.78
N PRO A 149 -0.07 23.08 12.11
CA PRO A 149 -0.68 21.83 12.58
C PRO A 149 0.31 20.67 12.68
N THR A 150 0.18 19.86 13.74
CA THR A 150 1.02 18.67 14.01
C THR A 150 0.26 17.36 13.84
N ASP A 151 -0.80 17.35 13.02
CA ASP A 151 -1.63 16.17 12.80
C ASP A 151 -0.78 15.01 12.26
N THR A 152 -0.61 13.98 13.09
CA THR A 152 0.11 12.76 12.73
C THR A 152 -0.78 11.72 12.06
N LYS A 153 -2.10 11.93 12.05
CA LYS A 153 -3.00 11.06 11.30
C LYS A 153 -2.57 11.10 9.84
N ASN A 154 -2.43 9.92 9.25
CA ASN A 154 -2.08 9.77 7.85
C ASN A 154 -0.76 10.46 7.45
N ASN A 155 0.16 10.68 8.40
CA ASN A 155 1.42 11.39 8.17
C ASN A 155 1.30 12.82 7.60
N ARG A 156 0.18 13.50 7.86
CA ARG A 156 -0.08 14.86 7.37
C ARG A 156 1.00 15.87 7.76
N HIS A 157 1.56 15.75 8.94
CA HIS A 157 2.66 16.59 9.43
C HIS A 157 3.89 16.58 8.50
N ILE A 158 4.16 15.48 7.78
CA ILE A 158 5.23 15.40 6.77
C ILE A 158 4.93 16.37 5.62
N MET A 159 3.70 16.36 5.12
CA MET A 159 3.29 17.24 4.03
C MET A 159 3.28 18.71 4.47
N VAL A 160 2.84 19.00 5.70
CA VAL A 160 2.88 20.36 6.28
C VAL A 160 4.31 20.87 6.39
N LEU A 161 5.24 20.04 6.88
CA LEU A 161 6.66 20.39 6.94
C LEU A 161 7.19 20.74 5.55
N LEU A 162 6.95 19.88 4.56
CA LEU A 162 7.46 20.07 3.20
C LEU A 162 6.86 21.30 2.52
N ARG A 163 5.56 21.59 2.71
CA ARG A 163 4.95 22.86 2.25
C ARG A 163 5.65 24.10 2.81
N CYS A 164 6.13 24.02 4.05
CA CYS A 164 6.80 25.12 4.73
C CYS A 164 8.28 25.24 4.34
N LYS A 165 8.99 24.11 4.19
CA LYS A 165 10.45 24.07 3.99
C LYS A 165 10.89 24.02 2.53
N ALA A 166 10.13 23.37 1.66
CA ALA A 166 10.53 23.09 0.29
C ALA A 166 9.86 24.07 -0.69
N LEU A 167 10.66 24.86 -1.40
CA LEU A 167 10.17 25.81 -2.40
C LEU A 167 9.42 25.06 -3.50
N GLY A 168 8.20 25.50 -3.81
CA GLY A 168 7.38 24.88 -4.87
C GLY A 168 6.64 23.60 -4.46
N TYR A 169 6.82 23.09 -3.23
CA TYR A 169 6.12 21.88 -2.79
C TYR A 169 4.61 22.07 -2.66
N SER A 170 4.17 23.24 -2.19
CA SER A 170 2.75 23.61 -2.20
C SER A 170 2.18 23.59 -3.62
N ILE A 171 2.89 24.17 -4.59
CA ILE A 171 2.48 24.18 -6.01
C ILE A 171 2.33 22.75 -6.52
N PHE A 172 3.31 21.87 -6.26
CA PHE A 172 3.24 20.48 -6.64
C PHE A 172 2.06 19.75 -5.99
N LEU A 173 1.87 19.88 -4.67
CA LEU A 173 0.78 19.23 -3.96
C LEU A 173 -0.61 19.69 -4.42
N ASP A 174 -0.74 20.96 -4.78
CA ASP A 174 -2.00 21.57 -5.22
C ASP A 174 -2.23 21.39 -6.74
N SER A 175 -1.23 20.91 -7.47
CA SER A 175 -1.35 20.60 -8.90
C SER A 175 -2.17 19.32 -9.12
N PRO A 176 -3.01 19.28 -10.18
CA PRO A 176 -3.63 18.05 -10.65
C PRO A 176 -2.58 16.99 -11.00
N MET A 177 -2.90 15.72 -10.76
CA MET A 177 -1.99 14.61 -11.09
C MET A 177 -1.79 14.45 -12.60
N ASN A 178 -2.82 14.75 -13.38
CA ASN A 178 -2.82 14.74 -14.84
C ASN A 178 -3.88 15.74 -15.34
N VAL A 179 -3.79 16.15 -16.60
CA VAL A 179 -4.71 17.10 -17.24
C VAL A 179 -6.17 16.63 -17.17
N ASP A 180 -6.39 15.32 -17.25
CA ASP A 180 -7.72 14.71 -17.24
C ASP A 180 -8.20 14.25 -15.86
N LEU A 181 -7.45 14.56 -14.80
CA LEU A 181 -7.76 14.14 -13.42
C LEU A 181 -8.08 15.33 -12.54
N ILE A 182 -9.10 15.19 -11.71
CA ILE A 182 -9.50 16.21 -10.72
C ILE A 182 -8.64 16.06 -9.46
N THR A 183 -8.17 14.85 -9.17
CA THR A 183 -7.34 14.57 -8.00
C THR A 183 -6.01 15.31 -8.07
N THR A 184 -5.71 16.06 -7.00
CA THR A 184 -4.40 16.69 -6.78
C THR A 184 -3.43 15.72 -6.11
N TRP A 185 -2.12 16.03 -6.16
CA TRP A 185 -1.11 15.21 -5.48
C TRP A 185 -1.31 15.13 -3.95
N ALA A 186 -1.81 16.20 -3.32
CA ALA A 186 -2.19 16.18 -1.91
C ALA A 186 -3.31 15.17 -1.63
N ASN A 187 -4.37 15.19 -2.44
CA ASN A 187 -5.50 14.29 -2.28
C ASN A 187 -5.11 12.83 -2.58
N PHE A 188 -4.22 12.61 -3.55
CA PHE A 188 -3.63 11.29 -3.79
C PHE A 188 -2.90 10.75 -2.56
N PHE A 189 -2.03 11.55 -1.93
CA PHE A 189 -1.31 11.14 -0.73
C PHE A 189 -2.27 10.81 0.42
N GLU A 190 -3.30 11.64 0.63
CA GLU A 190 -4.35 11.39 1.62
C GLU A 190 -5.07 10.05 1.36
N MET A 191 -5.49 9.80 0.12
CA MET A 191 -6.11 8.54 -0.26
C MET A 191 -5.15 7.37 0.00
N PHE A 192 -3.89 7.47 -0.42
CA PHE A 192 -2.91 6.40 -0.27
C PHE A 192 -2.66 6.06 1.21
N SER A 193 -2.65 7.07 2.08
CA SER A 193 -2.52 6.88 3.51
C SER A 193 -3.75 6.23 4.16
N VAL A 194 -4.96 6.60 3.72
CA VAL A 194 -6.20 5.94 4.16
C VAL A 194 -6.19 4.47 3.72
N LEU A 195 -5.83 4.18 2.46
CA LEU A 195 -5.71 2.80 1.95
C LEU A 195 -4.73 1.98 2.79
N ARG A 196 -3.57 2.55 3.12
CA ARG A 196 -2.59 1.90 4.00
C ARG A 196 -3.19 1.53 5.35
N ASN A 197 -3.98 2.40 5.97
CA ASN A 197 -4.62 2.11 7.25
C ASN A 197 -5.72 1.05 7.15
N VAL A 198 -6.53 1.08 6.09
CA VAL A 198 -7.53 0.04 5.80
C VAL A 198 -6.86 -1.33 5.67
N ILE A 199 -5.76 -1.41 4.93
CA ILE A 199 -5.06 -2.68 4.69
C ILE A 199 -4.33 -3.17 5.95
N ALA A 200 -3.64 -2.27 6.67
CA ALA A 200 -2.85 -2.63 7.84
C ALA A 200 -3.68 -2.97 9.09
N HIS A 201 -4.83 -2.31 9.27
CA HIS A 201 -5.60 -2.39 10.53
C HIS A 201 -7.00 -2.97 10.38
N GLN A 202 -7.57 -2.95 9.17
CA GLN A 202 -8.95 -3.41 8.92
C GLN A 202 -9.00 -4.64 8.00
N GLY A 203 -7.86 -5.24 7.67
CA GLY A 203 -7.83 -6.47 6.87
C GLY A 203 -8.49 -6.31 5.49
N THR A 204 -8.38 -5.11 4.89
CA THR A 204 -9.01 -4.73 3.60
C THR A 204 -10.51 -4.42 3.66
N VAL A 205 -11.18 -4.61 4.81
CA VAL A 205 -12.58 -4.24 5.02
C VAL A 205 -12.71 -2.71 5.06
N ILE A 206 -13.64 -2.16 4.27
CA ILE A 206 -13.89 -0.72 4.16
C ILE A 206 -15.34 -0.38 4.52
N ASN A 207 -15.52 0.45 5.55
CA ASN A 207 -16.84 0.96 5.91
C ASN A 207 -17.27 2.15 5.02
N ASN A 208 -18.53 2.58 5.12
CA ASN A 208 -19.07 3.66 4.30
C ASN A 208 -18.38 5.01 4.55
N ASP A 209 -18.00 5.30 5.80
CA ASP A 209 -17.38 6.58 6.15
C ASP A 209 -15.98 6.71 5.53
N THR A 210 -15.17 5.66 5.62
CA THR A 210 -13.85 5.57 4.96
C THR A 210 -13.99 5.64 3.45
N LEU A 211 -14.98 4.95 2.88
CA LEU A 211 -15.23 5.01 1.44
C LEU A 211 -15.61 6.43 0.99
N ASN A 212 -16.44 7.13 1.75
CA ASN A 212 -16.81 8.52 1.50
C ASN A 212 -15.60 9.47 1.67
N GLU A 213 -14.74 9.24 2.66
CA GLU A 213 -13.49 9.98 2.82
C GLU A 213 -12.59 9.83 1.58
N ILE A 214 -12.43 8.61 1.07
CA ILE A 214 -11.64 8.36 -0.14
C ILE A 214 -12.28 9.03 -1.36
N GLN A 215 -13.59 8.83 -1.56
CA GLN A 215 -14.29 9.34 -2.74
C GLN A 215 -14.45 10.86 -2.73
N SER A 216 -14.48 11.52 -1.58
CA SER A 216 -14.52 12.98 -1.52
C SER A 216 -13.19 13.62 -1.96
N LYS A 217 -12.06 12.92 -1.76
CA LYS A 217 -10.72 13.44 -2.09
C LYS A 217 -10.23 13.00 -3.46
N SER A 218 -10.43 11.72 -3.79
CA SER A 218 -9.71 11.05 -4.90
C SER A 218 -10.56 10.05 -5.68
N LYS A 219 -11.82 10.40 -5.98
CA LYS A 219 -12.80 9.49 -6.60
C LYS A 219 -12.35 8.86 -7.91
N ASP A 220 -11.82 9.68 -8.81
CA ASP A 220 -11.42 9.28 -10.17
C ASP A 220 -10.28 8.27 -10.13
N ILE A 221 -9.23 8.55 -9.36
CA ILE A 221 -8.11 7.64 -9.12
C ILE A 221 -8.56 6.37 -8.40
N PHE A 222 -9.35 6.50 -7.33
CA PHE A 222 -9.82 5.34 -6.57
C PHE A 222 -10.63 4.40 -7.46
N LYS A 223 -11.62 4.91 -8.20
CA LYS A 223 -12.44 4.09 -9.11
C LYS A 223 -11.66 3.51 -10.28
N ARG A 224 -10.57 4.16 -10.70
CA ARG A 224 -9.70 3.63 -11.76
C ARG A 224 -8.88 2.44 -11.29
N HIS A 225 -8.46 2.40 -10.03
CA HIS A 225 -7.51 1.39 -9.54
C HIS A 225 -8.11 0.37 -8.57
N PHE A 226 -9.30 0.61 -8.03
CA PHE A 226 -9.91 -0.22 -7.01
C PHE A 226 -11.40 -0.43 -7.25
N ASP A 227 -11.86 -1.63 -6.93
CA ASP A 227 -13.26 -1.97 -6.73
C ASP A 227 -13.54 -2.17 -5.24
N VAL A 228 -14.83 -2.13 -4.89
CA VAL A 228 -15.32 -2.50 -3.56
C VAL A 228 -16.31 -3.63 -3.74
N VAL A 229 -15.98 -4.80 -3.22
CA VAL A 229 -16.75 -6.03 -3.42
C VAL A 229 -17.27 -6.54 -2.08
N SER A 230 -18.53 -6.95 -2.02
CA SER A 230 -19.09 -7.58 -0.83
C SER A 230 -18.72 -9.06 -0.77
N ASP A 231 -18.27 -9.52 0.39
CA ASP A 231 -18.05 -10.94 0.64
C ASP A 231 -19.34 -11.67 1.05
N GLN A 232 -19.22 -12.96 1.37
CA GLN A 232 -20.32 -13.82 1.83
C GLN A 232 -20.98 -13.35 3.14
N PHE A 233 -20.28 -12.54 3.94
CA PHE A 233 -20.78 -11.94 5.18
C PHE A 233 -21.34 -10.52 4.97
N LYS A 234 -21.41 -10.06 3.71
CA LYS A 234 -21.81 -8.71 3.29
C LYS A 234 -20.82 -7.61 3.72
N GLU A 235 -19.62 -7.97 4.13
CA GLU A 235 -18.56 -6.99 4.40
C GLU A 235 -17.99 -6.47 3.08
N LYS A 236 -17.76 -5.17 3.01
CA LYS A 236 -17.20 -4.51 1.82
C LYS A 236 -15.68 -4.59 1.87
N ASN A 237 -15.09 -5.23 0.89
CA ASN A 237 -13.65 -5.45 0.79
C ASN A 237 -13.05 -4.64 -0.36
N LEU A 238 -11.86 -4.08 -0.11
CA LEU A 238 -11.06 -3.39 -1.12
C LEU A 238 -10.44 -4.40 -2.09
N LYS A 239 -10.72 -4.26 -3.39
CA LYS A 239 -10.19 -5.13 -4.45
C LYS A 239 -9.42 -4.31 -5.49
N PRO A 240 -8.07 -4.29 -5.44
CA PRO A 240 -7.27 -3.64 -6.47
C PRO A 240 -7.50 -4.28 -7.84
N LYS A 241 -7.68 -3.45 -8.86
CA LYS A 241 -7.88 -3.89 -10.25
C LYS A 241 -6.58 -4.37 -10.83
N GLU A 242 -6.60 -5.56 -11.41
CA GLU A 242 -5.43 -6.20 -12.01
C GLU A 242 -4.85 -5.38 -13.17
N ALA A 243 -5.70 -4.99 -14.13
CA ALA A 243 -5.27 -4.32 -15.36
C ALA A 243 -4.60 -2.96 -15.11
N ASP A 244 -4.98 -2.26 -14.05
CA ASP A 244 -4.55 -0.89 -13.76
C ASP A 244 -3.59 -0.80 -12.57
N PHE A 245 -3.16 -1.93 -11.99
CA PHE A 245 -2.34 -1.93 -10.78
C PHE A 245 -0.94 -1.35 -11.03
N ASP A 246 -0.32 -1.69 -12.16
CA ASP A 246 1.01 -1.18 -12.51
C ASP A 246 1.00 0.35 -12.68
N ASN A 247 -0.09 0.89 -13.25
CA ASN A 247 -0.27 2.34 -13.32
C ASN A 247 -0.40 2.97 -11.92
N PHE A 248 -1.10 2.33 -10.98
CA PHE A 248 -1.14 2.80 -9.60
C PHE A 248 0.25 2.87 -8.97
N ILE A 249 1.09 1.86 -9.18
CA ILE A 249 2.48 1.85 -8.69
C ILE A 249 3.31 2.96 -9.36
N ASN A 250 3.13 3.21 -10.66
CA ASN A 250 3.80 4.31 -11.36
C ASN A 250 3.41 5.69 -10.81
N ILE A 251 2.14 5.86 -10.41
CA ILE A 251 1.70 7.08 -9.73
C ILE A 251 2.40 7.24 -8.37
N VAL A 252 2.52 6.16 -7.59
CA VAL A 252 3.27 6.18 -6.31
C VAL A 252 4.72 6.58 -6.55
N ASN A 253 5.38 6.02 -7.56
CA ASN A 253 6.75 6.39 -7.95
C ASN A 253 6.85 7.87 -8.34
N THR A 254 5.89 8.37 -9.11
CA THR A 254 5.86 9.77 -9.55
C THR A 254 5.74 10.70 -8.36
N PHE A 255 4.85 10.40 -7.42
CA PHE A 255 4.71 11.18 -6.19
C PHE A 255 5.99 11.14 -5.34
N ALA A 256 6.58 9.95 -5.15
CA ALA A 256 7.78 9.75 -4.34
C ALA A 256 8.96 10.56 -4.87
N LEU A 257 9.28 10.38 -6.16
CA LEU A 257 10.44 10.99 -6.79
C LEU A 257 10.30 12.51 -6.87
N ASN A 258 9.13 13.02 -7.28
CA ASN A 258 8.93 14.47 -7.31
C ASN A 258 8.94 15.07 -5.90
N SER A 259 8.38 14.37 -4.91
CA SER A 259 8.43 14.87 -3.53
C SER A 259 9.85 15.00 -3.02
N VAL A 260 10.69 14.00 -3.26
CA VAL A 260 12.10 14.02 -2.84
C VAL A 260 12.91 15.04 -3.64
N LYS A 261 12.71 15.11 -4.96
CA LYS A 261 13.35 16.11 -5.83
C LYS A 261 13.10 17.53 -5.32
N ILE A 262 11.83 17.86 -5.04
CA ILE A 262 11.45 19.19 -4.56
C ILE A 262 11.96 19.43 -3.12
N ALA A 263 11.91 18.42 -2.24
CA ALA A 263 12.44 18.52 -0.89
C ALA A 263 13.95 18.84 -0.87
N LEU A 264 14.71 18.28 -1.82
CA LEU A 264 16.15 18.53 -1.94
C LEU A 264 16.50 19.76 -2.78
N GLY A 265 15.50 20.44 -3.38
CA GLY A 265 15.73 21.59 -4.25
C GLY A 265 16.37 21.24 -5.59
N GLU A 266 16.21 20.00 -6.04
CA GLU A 266 16.79 19.48 -7.28
C GLU A 266 15.90 19.79 -8.49
N CYS A 267 16.51 19.99 -9.67
CA CYS A 267 15.77 20.35 -10.89
C CYS A 267 15.38 19.12 -11.74
N ASP A 268 16.21 18.08 -11.75
CA ASP A 268 16.01 16.83 -12.48
C ASP A 268 16.29 15.62 -11.55
N PHE A 269 16.28 14.41 -12.10
CA PHE A 269 16.53 13.17 -11.32
C PHE A 269 17.99 12.69 -11.38
N LYS A 270 18.93 13.50 -11.87
CA LYS A 270 20.36 13.08 -11.95
C LYS A 270 20.98 12.86 -10.58
N PHE A 271 20.50 13.55 -9.55
CA PHE A 271 20.94 13.33 -8.16
C PHE A 271 20.63 11.91 -7.65
N LEU A 272 19.76 11.17 -8.34
CA LEU A 272 19.43 9.76 -8.09
C LEU A 272 20.11 8.80 -9.08
N ASN A 273 21.05 9.28 -9.91
CA ASN A 273 21.65 8.55 -11.02
C ASN A 273 20.62 8.05 -12.06
N MET A 274 19.55 8.81 -12.27
CA MET A 274 18.59 8.58 -13.35
C MET A 274 18.95 9.48 -14.53
N TYR A 275 19.13 8.87 -15.72
CA TYR A 275 19.49 9.53 -16.98
C TYR A 275 18.27 9.70 -17.88
#